data_AF-A0A2V6WTH8-F1
#
_entry.id   AF-A0A2V6WTH8-F1
#
_cell.length_a   1.000
_cell.length_b   1.000
_cell.length_c   1.000
_cell.angle_alpha   90.00
_cell.angle_beta   90.00
_cell.angle_gamma   90.00
#
_symmetry.space_group_name_H-M   'P 1'
#
loop_
_entity.id
_entity.type
_entity.pdbx_description
1 polymer ?
#
loop_
_entity_poly.entity_id
_entity_poly.type
_entity_poly.pdbx_seq_one_letter_code
_entity_poly.pdbx_strand_id
1 'polypeptide(L)'
;MDALAEEMSATGFRRAFIDHPFSEVFEFDVPKMKRWADAGVRFALTWDELSPLLGVDTQDMVAAIRAIGPEPFMLSSDAGIPLLPQTVEAYRLLAAMLRAYGMTEVEVRQLMTGSAKELLTLSWASLAPSLFQLGNSAPPLETSESFDGTPRFRVRSHWIDLLALCLKRRHHRARVSFIPSMSGA
;
A
#
# COMPACT_ATOMS: atom_id res chain seq x y z
N MET A 1 21.29 -2.72 -4.35
CA MET A 1 19.84 -2.81 -4.62
C MET A 1 19.54 -3.29 -6.04
N ASP A 2 20.31 -2.87 -7.07
CA ASP A 2 19.98 -3.21 -8.48
C ASP A 2 19.93 -4.72 -8.78
N ALA A 3 20.69 -5.55 -8.07
CA ALA A 3 20.59 -7.01 -8.16
C ALA A 3 19.18 -7.56 -7.90
N LEU A 4 18.36 -6.89 -7.07
CA LEU A 4 16.97 -7.29 -6.84
C LEU A 4 16.12 -7.02 -8.08
N ALA A 5 16.30 -5.89 -8.74
CA ALA A 5 15.58 -5.55 -9.97
C ALA A 5 15.97 -6.50 -11.12
N GLU A 6 17.25 -6.87 -11.21
CA GLU A 6 17.75 -7.87 -12.16
C GLU A 6 17.11 -9.24 -11.91
N GLU A 7 17.10 -9.72 -10.66
CA GLU A 7 16.49 -11.01 -10.29
C GLU A 7 14.99 -11.03 -10.54
N MET A 8 14.28 -9.94 -10.21
CA MET A 8 12.85 -9.80 -10.53
C MET A 8 12.60 -9.90 -12.04
N SER A 9 13.47 -9.28 -12.84
CA SER A 9 13.38 -9.36 -14.29
C SER A 9 13.65 -10.77 -14.81
N ALA A 10 14.69 -11.44 -14.29
CA ALA A 10 15.07 -12.79 -14.65
C ALA A 10 13.99 -13.83 -14.31
N THR A 11 13.33 -13.67 -13.16
CA THR A 11 12.29 -14.59 -12.67
C THR A 11 10.89 -14.25 -13.18
N GLY A 12 10.71 -13.09 -13.83
CA GLY A 12 9.39 -12.59 -14.23
C GLY A 12 8.50 -12.18 -13.05
N PHE A 13 9.07 -11.95 -11.86
CA PHE A 13 8.33 -11.48 -10.71
C PHE A 13 8.04 -9.98 -10.86
N ARG A 14 6.77 -9.61 -11.00
CA ARG A 14 6.33 -8.21 -11.27
C ARG A 14 5.53 -7.57 -10.12
N ARG A 15 5.41 -8.24 -8.97
CA ARG A 15 4.61 -7.76 -7.83
C ARG A 15 5.49 -7.28 -6.69
N ALA A 16 6.26 -6.23 -6.95
CA ALA A 16 7.01 -5.55 -5.92
C ALA A 16 6.71 -4.06 -5.94
N PHE A 17 6.80 -3.45 -4.78
CA PHE A 17 6.84 -2.01 -4.66
C PHE A 17 7.90 -1.60 -3.64
N ILE A 18 8.38 -0.38 -3.80
CA ILE A 18 9.23 0.30 -2.83
C ILE A 18 8.36 1.35 -2.15
N ASP A 19 8.35 1.32 -0.83
CA ASP A 19 7.75 2.37 -0.03
C ASP A 19 8.72 3.55 0.09
N HIS A 20 8.18 4.76 0.23
CA HIS A 20 8.90 6.02 0.45
C HIS A 20 10.22 6.13 -0.38
N PRO A 21 10.14 6.13 -1.73
CA PRO A 21 11.30 6.03 -2.61
C PRO A 21 12.27 7.23 -2.56
N PHE A 22 11.84 8.39 -2.05
CA PHE A 22 12.66 9.58 -1.86
C PHE A 22 13.40 9.59 -0.51
N SER A 23 13.23 8.56 0.32
CA SER A 23 14.04 8.39 1.52
C SER A 23 15.53 8.27 1.15
N GLU A 24 16.38 8.97 1.89
CA GLU A 24 17.84 8.98 1.72
C GLU A 24 18.43 7.56 1.76
N VAL A 25 17.78 6.60 2.43
CA VAL A 25 18.22 5.20 2.54
C VAL A 25 18.38 4.53 1.17
N PHE A 26 17.57 4.90 0.18
CA PHE A 26 17.57 4.25 -1.13
C PHE A 26 18.44 4.95 -2.18
N GLU A 27 18.79 6.21 -1.94
CA GLU A 27 19.54 7.06 -2.87
C GLU A 27 19.02 6.91 -4.32
N PHE A 28 17.70 7.04 -4.49
CA PHE A 28 17.09 6.96 -5.81
C PHE A 28 17.21 8.30 -6.54
N ASP A 29 17.74 8.25 -7.76
CA ASP A 29 17.58 9.30 -8.74
C ASP A 29 16.52 8.91 -9.79
N VAL A 30 16.03 9.89 -10.55
CA VAL A 30 15.01 9.66 -11.58
C VAL A 30 15.44 8.58 -12.60
N PRO A 31 16.68 8.56 -13.12
CA PRO A 31 17.15 7.48 -13.99
C PRO A 31 17.04 6.08 -13.37
N LYS A 32 17.41 5.92 -12.11
CA LYS A 32 17.35 4.63 -11.40
C LYS A 32 15.90 4.22 -11.14
N MET A 33 15.05 5.15 -10.69
CA MET A 33 13.62 4.89 -10.52
C MET A 33 12.97 4.43 -11.83
N LYS A 34 13.34 5.05 -12.96
CA LYS A 34 12.86 4.65 -14.28
C LYS A 34 13.25 3.21 -14.64
N ARG A 35 14.52 2.84 -14.45
CA ARG A 35 14.98 1.45 -14.70
C ARG A 35 14.21 0.43 -13.86
N TRP A 36 13.92 0.77 -12.61
CA TRP A 36 13.17 -0.09 -11.70
C TRP A 36 11.69 -0.17 -12.07
N ALA A 37 11.08 0.94 -12.51
CA ALA A 37 9.73 0.95 -13.08
C ALA A 37 9.63 0.04 -14.31
N ASP A 38 10.60 0.11 -15.22
CA ASP A 38 10.68 -0.73 -16.43
C ASP A 38 10.84 -2.22 -16.08
N ALA A 39 11.50 -2.54 -14.96
CA ALA A 39 11.57 -3.90 -14.41
C ALA A 39 10.26 -4.36 -13.74
N GLY A 40 9.24 -3.50 -13.66
CA GLY A 40 7.93 -3.81 -13.09
C GLY A 40 7.79 -3.47 -11.61
N VAL A 41 8.76 -2.80 -11.01
CA VAL A 41 8.64 -2.29 -9.64
C VAL A 41 7.67 -1.10 -9.64
N ARG A 42 6.90 -0.96 -8.57
CA ARG A 42 6.05 0.21 -8.31
C ARG A 42 6.59 1.02 -7.14
N PHE A 43 6.16 2.26 -7.02
CA PHE A 43 6.63 3.18 -5.98
C PHE A 43 5.45 3.71 -5.18
N ALA A 44 5.48 3.54 -3.87
CA ALA A 44 4.49 4.12 -2.97
C ALA A 44 5.02 5.43 -2.41
N LEU A 45 4.44 6.54 -2.88
CA LEU A 45 4.71 7.88 -2.38
C LEU A 45 3.94 8.08 -1.08
N THR A 46 4.61 8.56 -0.04
CA THR A 46 4.05 8.60 1.30
C THR A 46 3.91 10.02 1.83
N TRP A 47 3.04 10.20 2.83
CA TRP A 47 3.00 11.46 3.55
C TRP A 47 4.27 11.70 4.37
N ASP A 48 4.93 10.63 4.84
CA ASP A 48 6.17 10.74 5.62
C ASP A 48 7.27 11.47 4.84
N GLU A 49 7.39 11.20 3.52
CA GLU A 49 8.33 11.89 2.62
C GLU A 49 8.12 13.39 2.57
N LEU A 50 6.87 13.84 2.46
CA LEU A 50 6.51 15.27 2.43
C LEU A 50 6.45 15.89 3.83
N SER A 51 6.44 15.08 4.87
CA SER A 51 6.36 15.57 6.25
C SER A 51 7.64 16.34 6.61
N PRO A 52 7.60 17.22 7.62
CA PRO A 52 8.80 17.89 8.11
C PRO A 52 9.91 16.97 8.63
N LEU A 53 9.65 15.66 8.79
CA LEU A 53 10.67 14.69 9.22
C LEU A 53 11.65 14.35 8.10
N LEU A 54 11.15 14.07 6.89
CA LEU A 54 11.98 13.77 5.73
C LEU A 54 12.18 15.00 4.83
N GLY A 55 11.17 15.86 4.74
CA GLY A 55 11.29 17.18 4.13
C GLY A 55 11.53 17.16 2.62
N VAL A 56 11.08 16.12 1.91
CA VAL A 56 11.18 16.05 0.45
C VAL A 56 10.39 17.21 -0.16
N ASP A 57 11.02 17.95 -1.07
CA ASP A 57 10.34 19.00 -1.81
C ASP A 57 9.26 18.37 -2.71
N THR A 58 8.02 18.82 -2.54
CA THR A 58 6.90 18.34 -3.34
C THR A 58 7.11 18.64 -4.83
N GLN A 59 7.79 19.74 -5.17
CA GLN A 59 8.11 20.09 -6.55
C GLN A 59 9.04 19.06 -7.20
N ASP A 60 10.03 18.56 -6.47
CA ASP A 60 10.94 17.51 -6.95
C ASP A 60 10.21 16.18 -7.14
N MET A 61 9.34 15.83 -6.21
CA MET A 61 8.47 14.66 -6.33
C MET A 61 7.60 14.74 -7.59
N VAL A 62 6.94 15.87 -7.84
CA VAL A 62 6.12 16.09 -9.05
C VAL A 62 6.98 16.04 -10.32
N ALA A 63 8.18 16.62 -10.29
CA ALA A 63 9.11 16.58 -11.44
C ALA A 63 9.52 15.15 -11.79
N ALA A 64 9.83 14.33 -10.78
CA ALA A 64 10.18 12.93 -10.97
C ALA A 64 9.01 12.11 -11.54
N ILE A 65 7.79 12.31 -11.00
CA ILE A 65 6.58 11.66 -11.52
C ILE A 65 6.38 12.02 -13.00
N ARG A 66 6.54 13.29 -13.38
CA ARG A 66 6.39 13.73 -14.77
C ARG A 66 7.47 13.15 -15.70
N ALA A 67 8.71 13.01 -15.21
CA ALA A 67 9.81 12.47 -16.00
C ALA A 67 9.68 10.96 -16.27
N ILE A 68 9.05 10.22 -15.35
CA ILE A 68 8.88 8.76 -15.42
C ILE A 68 7.52 8.38 -16.03
N GLY A 69 6.47 9.14 -15.72
CA GLY A 69 5.07 8.81 -15.92
C GLY A 69 4.39 8.47 -14.59
N PRO A 70 3.10 8.77 -14.39
CA PRO A 70 2.38 8.49 -13.15
C PRO A 70 2.06 7.01 -12.93
N GLU A 71 2.11 6.17 -13.96
CA GLU A 71 1.68 4.77 -13.93
C GLU A 71 2.45 3.88 -12.93
N PRO A 72 3.77 4.04 -12.72
CA PRO A 72 4.52 3.25 -11.76
C PRO A 72 4.28 3.67 -10.30
N PHE A 73 3.63 4.81 -10.06
CA PHE A 73 3.48 5.40 -8.74
C PHE A 73 2.09 5.17 -8.14
N MET A 74 2.06 5.01 -6.83
CA MET A 74 0.84 4.98 -6.03
C MET A 74 0.99 5.83 -4.77
N LEU A 75 -0.12 6.24 -4.18
CA LEU A 75 -0.12 6.92 -2.89
C LEU A 75 -0.28 5.92 -1.74
N SER A 76 0.47 6.15 -0.67
CA SER A 76 0.34 5.49 0.62
C SER A 76 0.26 6.57 1.70
N SER A 77 -0.49 6.33 2.76
CA SER A 77 -0.48 7.27 3.89
C SER A 77 0.83 7.20 4.67
N ASP A 78 1.43 6.01 4.75
CA ASP A 78 2.50 5.64 5.71
C ASP A 78 2.33 6.27 7.09
N ALA A 79 1.08 6.32 7.55
CA ALA A 79 0.73 6.82 8.86
C ALA A 79 0.88 5.67 9.86
N GLY A 80 1.31 5.99 11.08
CA GLY A 80 1.50 4.97 12.10
C GLY A 80 2.30 5.44 13.30
N ILE A 81 3.07 6.52 13.13
CA ILE A 81 3.75 7.19 14.25
C ILE A 81 2.89 8.34 14.80
N PRO A 82 2.90 8.60 16.12
CA PRO A 82 2.05 9.63 16.74
C PRO A 82 2.24 11.06 16.23
N LEU A 83 3.38 11.32 15.57
CA LEU A 83 3.72 12.64 15.05
C LEU A 83 3.05 12.95 13.70
N LEU A 84 2.67 11.92 12.94
CA LEU A 84 2.04 12.09 11.64
C LEU A 84 0.51 12.18 11.77
N PRO A 85 -0.18 12.83 10.80
CA PRO A 85 -1.63 12.80 10.75
C PRO A 85 -2.18 11.37 10.71
N GLN A 86 -3.45 11.22 11.10
CA GLN A 86 -4.16 9.95 10.95
C GLN A 86 -4.22 9.54 9.47
N THR A 87 -4.26 8.23 9.21
CA THR A 87 -4.18 7.61 7.86
C THR A 87 -4.98 8.33 6.78
N VAL A 88 -6.26 8.60 7.03
CA VAL A 88 -7.15 9.25 6.04
C VAL A 88 -6.72 10.70 5.77
N GLU A 89 -6.29 11.42 6.80
CA GLU A 89 -5.88 12.81 6.68
C GLU A 89 -4.52 12.93 6.00
N ALA A 90 -3.56 12.05 6.33
CA ALA A 90 -2.27 11.96 5.64
C ALA A 90 -2.47 11.74 4.13
N TYR A 91 -3.35 10.81 3.76
CA TYR A 91 -3.67 10.53 2.37
C TYR A 91 -4.35 11.72 1.66
N ARG A 92 -5.28 12.40 2.35
CA ARG A 92 -5.97 13.60 1.84
C ARG A 92 -4.97 14.74 1.60
N LEU A 93 -4.06 14.98 2.54
CA LEU A 93 -3.04 16.01 2.45
C LEU A 93 -2.03 15.73 1.35
N LEU A 94 -1.56 14.48 1.22
CA LEU A 94 -0.67 14.05 0.14
C LEU A 94 -1.30 14.35 -1.23
N ALA A 95 -2.54 13.93 -1.45
CA ALA A 95 -3.25 14.19 -2.70
C ALA A 95 -3.52 15.70 -2.91
N ALA A 96 -3.77 16.47 -1.86
CA ALA A 96 -3.95 17.93 -1.95
C ALA A 96 -2.64 18.65 -2.32
N MET A 97 -1.52 18.21 -1.76
CA MET A 97 -0.19 18.75 -2.07
C MET A 97 0.15 18.53 -3.54
N LEU A 98 -0.01 17.32 -4.06
CA LEU A 98 0.27 17.03 -5.47
C LEU A 98 -0.56 17.89 -6.42
N ARG A 99 -1.85 18.14 -6.10
CA ARG A 99 -2.71 19.07 -6.85
C ARG A 99 -2.20 20.51 -6.79
N ALA A 100 -1.82 20.97 -5.60
CA ALA A 100 -1.31 22.32 -5.41
C ALA A 100 -0.04 22.60 -6.23
N TYR A 101 0.75 21.55 -6.49
CA TYR A 101 1.96 21.59 -7.33
C TYR A 101 1.69 21.24 -8.81
N GLY A 102 0.41 21.24 -9.21
CA GLY A 102 0.02 21.21 -10.62
C GLY A 102 -0.14 19.82 -11.23
N MET A 103 -0.30 18.77 -10.42
CA MET A 103 -0.84 17.50 -10.93
C MET A 103 -2.33 17.62 -11.19
N THR A 104 -2.80 17.06 -12.30
CA THR A 104 -4.21 17.05 -12.69
C THR A 104 -5.01 16.03 -11.88
N GLU A 105 -6.34 16.18 -11.83
CA GLU A 105 -7.22 15.18 -11.18
C GLU A 105 -7.09 13.78 -11.79
N VAL A 106 -6.82 13.70 -13.10
CA VAL A 106 -6.64 12.40 -13.79
C VAL A 106 -5.38 11.71 -13.29
N GLU A 107 -4.26 12.44 -13.21
CA GLU A 107 -3.00 11.89 -12.71
C GLU A 107 -3.11 11.53 -11.22
N VAL A 108 -3.67 12.41 -10.39
CA VAL A 108 -3.85 12.12 -8.96
C VAL A 108 -4.76 10.90 -8.76
N ARG A 109 -5.82 10.73 -9.56
CA ARG A 109 -6.66 9.54 -9.52
C ARG A 109 -5.91 8.26 -9.94
N GLN A 110 -4.99 8.37 -10.91
CA GLN A 110 -4.09 7.29 -11.28
C GLN A 110 -3.21 6.89 -10.09
N LEU A 111 -2.57 7.86 -9.43
CA LEU A 111 -1.75 7.60 -8.24
C LEU A 111 -2.56 6.99 -7.08
N MET A 112 -3.82 7.41 -6.92
CA MET A 112 -4.65 6.90 -5.81
C MET A 112 -5.07 5.44 -5.99
N THR A 113 -5.20 4.96 -7.23
CA THR A 113 -5.87 3.65 -7.46
C THR A 113 -5.26 2.75 -8.53
N GLY A 114 -4.45 3.27 -9.46
CA GLY A 114 -3.96 2.55 -10.63
C GLY A 114 -3.05 1.38 -10.26
N SER A 115 -1.82 1.67 -9.84
CA SER A 115 -0.80 0.66 -9.58
C SER A 115 -1.16 -0.26 -8.40
N ALA A 116 -1.88 0.27 -7.40
CA ALA A 116 -2.39 -0.52 -6.30
C ALA A 116 -3.37 -1.62 -6.75
N LYS A 117 -4.26 -1.33 -7.71
CA LYS A 117 -5.18 -2.34 -8.28
C LYS A 117 -4.43 -3.43 -9.04
N GLU A 118 -3.39 -3.06 -9.80
CA GLU A 118 -2.55 -4.00 -10.53
C GLU A 118 -1.82 -4.95 -9.57
N LEU A 119 -1.15 -4.39 -8.55
CA LEU A 119 -0.40 -5.18 -7.56
C LEU A 119 -1.28 -6.16 -6.79
N LEU A 120 -2.45 -5.69 -6.35
CA LEU A 120 -3.38 -6.46 -5.53
C LEU A 120 -4.34 -7.32 -6.35
N THR A 121 -4.23 -7.32 -7.69
CA THR A 121 -5.12 -8.04 -8.61
C THR A 121 -6.61 -7.71 -8.38
N LEU A 122 -6.90 -6.47 -7.98
CA LEU A 122 -8.26 -6.02 -7.67
C LEU A 122 -9.04 -5.82 -8.97
N SER A 123 -9.61 -6.91 -9.47
CA SER A 123 -10.69 -6.87 -10.45
C SER A 123 -12.04 -6.69 -9.75
N TRP A 124 -13.01 -6.05 -10.41
CA TRP A 124 -14.39 -5.99 -9.91
C TRP A 124 -14.94 -7.40 -9.61
N ALA A 125 -14.58 -8.39 -10.42
CA ALA A 125 -14.93 -9.79 -10.21
C ALA A 125 -14.34 -10.38 -8.89
N SER A 126 -13.17 -9.91 -8.46
CA SER A 126 -12.55 -10.32 -7.18
C SER A 126 -13.07 -9.58 -5.95
N LEU A 127 -13.77 -8.44 -6.12
CA LEU A 127 -14.32 -7.62 -5.04
C LEU A 127 -15.81 -7.87 -4.77
N ALA A 128 -16.56 -8.39 -5.75
CA ALA A 128 -18.00 -8.62 -5.64
C ALA A 128 -18.40 -9.58 -4.49
N PRO A 129 -17.66 -10.67 -4.18
CA PRO A 129 -18.06 -11.56 -3.09
C PRO A 129 -17.80 -10.98 -1.69
N SER A 130 -16.77 -10.14 -1.53
CA SER A 130 -16.34 -9.62 -0.21
C SER A 130 -17.12 -8.39 0.23
N LEU A 131 -17.53 -7.52 -0.69
CA LEU A 131 -18.38 -6.36 -0.38
C LEU A 131 -19.80 -6.77 0.04
N PHE A 132 -20.35 -7.84 -0.55
CA PHE A 132 -21.64 -8.40 -0.12
C PHE A 132 -21.59 -9.04 1.27
N GLN A 133 -20.44 -9.59 1.68
CA GLN A 133 -20.25 -10.10 3.04
C GLN A 133 -20.05 -8.98 4.08
N LEU A 134 -19.50 -7.83 3.70
CA LEU A 134 -19.31 -6.68 4.59
C LEU A 134 -20.61 -5.94 4.92
N GLY A 135 -21.64 -6.03 4.06
CA GLY A 135 -22.93 -5.36 4.29
C GLY A 135 -23.78 -5.95 5.43
N ASN A 136 -23.49 -7.18 5.90
CA ASN A 136 -24.31 -7.89 6.89
C ASN A 136 -23.57 -8.16 8.22
N SER A 137 -22.43 -7.52 8.45
CA SER A 137 -21.63 -7.73 9.67
C SER A 137 -21.07 -6.41 10.19
N ALA A 138 -21.95 -5.43 10.42
CA ALA A 138 -21.61 -4.34 11.33
C ALA A 138 -21.43 -4.96 12.73
N PRO A 139 -20.25 -4.89 13.36
CA PRO A 139 -20.11 -5.32 14.74
C PRO A 139 -20.98 -4.41 15.63
N PRO A 140 -21.55 -4.92 16.73
CA PRO A 140 -22.28 -4.09 17.68
C PRO A 140 -21.36 -2.98 18.21
N LEU A 141 -21.89 -1.77 18.30
CA LEU A 141 -21.24 -0.63 18.92
C LEU A 141 -20.99 -0.94 20.40
N GLU A 142 -19.75 -1.26 20.78
CA GLU A 142 -19.37 -1.30 22.19
C GLU A 142 -19.12 0.12 22.69
N THR A 143 -19.94 0.56 23.64
CA THR A 143 -19.69 1.76 24.43
C THR A 143 -18.71 1.41 25.55
N SER A 144 -17.50 1.95 25.53
CA SER A 144 -16.64 1.98 26.72
C SER A 144 -16.78 3.34 27.40
N GLU A 145 -17.13 3.35 28.68
CA GLU A 145 -17.12 4.57 29.50
C GLU A 145 -15.69 5.11 29.63
N SER A 146 -15.52 6.41 29.41
CA SER A 146 -14.30 7.14 29.75
C SER A 146 -14.29 7.44 31.25
N PHE A 147 -13.09 7.65 31.80
CA PHE A 147 -12.89 7.99 33.21
C PHE A 147 -13.51 9.36 33.61
N ASP A 148 -14.00 10.15 32.65
CA ASP A 148 -14.64 11.46 32.83
C ASP A 148 -16.11 11.52 32.40
N GLY A 149 -16.73 10.38 32.08
CA GLY A 149 -18.16 10.30 31.71
C GLY A 149 -18.52 10.92 30.36
N THR A 150 -17.55 11.32 29.52
CA THR A 150 -17.82 11.79 28.16
C THR A 150 -17.83 10.64 27.15
N PRO A 151 -18.93 10.39 26.41
CA PRO A 151 -18.96 9.34 25.41
C PRO A 151 -18.00 9.70 24.25
N ARG A 152 -16.93 8.93 24.10
CA ARG A 152 -16.02 9.01 22.94
C ARG A 152 -16.17 7.75 22.09
N PHE A 153 -16.49 7.92 20.81
CA PHE A 153 -16.46 6.83 19.84
C PHE A 153 -15.00 6.49 19.51
N ARG A 154 -14.54 5.31 19.93
CA ARG A 154 -13.21 4.79 19.58
C ARG A 154 -13.35 3.87 18.37
N VAL A 155 -12.95 4.33 17.19
CA VAL A 155 -12.75 3.45 16.04
C VAL A 155 -11.43 2.70 16.27
N ARG A 156 -11.50 1.48 16.80
CA ARG A 156 -10.35 0.56 16.79
C ARG A 156 -10.11 0.12 15.35
N SER A 157 -8.92 0.37 14.81
CA SER A 157 -8.49 -0.13 13.50
C SER A 157 -8.33 -1.65 13.52
N HIS A 158 -9.42 -2.39 13.30
CA HIS A 158 -9.46 -3.86 13.25
C HIS A 158 -8.84 -4.48 11.98
N TRP A 159 -8.16 -3.68 11.15
CA TRP A 159 -7.55 -4.17 9.91
C TRP A 159 -6.38 -5.13 10.16
N ILE A 160 -5.62 -4.94 11.25
CA ILE A 160 -4.54 -5.84 11.66
C ILE A 160 -5.11 -7.19 12.13
N ASP A 161 -6.23 -7.20 12.85
CA ASP A 161 -6.87 -8.43 13.31
C ASP A 161 -7.54 -9.21 12.17
N LEU A 162 -8.10 -8.52 11.17
CA LEU A 162 -8.66 -9.14 9.96
C LEU A 162 -7.58 -9.82 9.10
N LEU A 163 -6.42 -9.17 8.93
CA LEU A 163 -5.26 -9.78 8.27
C LEU A 163 -4.74 -10.98 9.05
N ALA A 164 -4.67 -10.89 10.38
CA ALA A 164 -4.29 -12.00 11.25
C ALA A 164 -5.30 -13.16 11.18
N LEU A 165 -6.61 -12.90 11.08
CA LEU A 165 -7.65 -13.92 10.91
C LEU A 165 -7.59 -14.60 9.53
N CYS A 166 -7.35 -13.82 8.47
CA CYS A 166 -7.16 -14.34 7.12
C CYS A 166 -5.89 -15.21 7.00
N LEU A 167 -4.81 -14.83 7.69
CA LEU A 167 -3.58 -15.62 7.77
C LEU A 167 -3.75 -16.89 8.63
N LYS A 168 -4.43 -16.82 9.79
CA LYS A 168 -4.75 -17.99 10.63
C LYS A 168 -5.61 -19.02 9.91
N ARG A 169 -6.58 -18.59 9.08
CA ARG A 169 -7.42 -19.51 8.31
C ARG A 169 -6.67 -20.22 7.17
N ARG A 170 -5.60 -19.64 6.62
CA ARG A 170 -4.76 -20.32 5.61
C ARG A 170 -3.90 -21.44 6.21
N HIS A 171 -3.45 -21.31 7.46
CA HIS A 171 -2.60 -22.33 8.09
C HIS A 171 -3.35 -23.57 8.61
N HIS A 172 -4.69 -23.54 8.72
CA HIS A 172 -5.46 -24.71 9.17
C HIS A 172 -5.89 -25.69 8.07
N ARG A 173 -5.52 -25.48 6.80
CA ARG A 173 -5.86 -26.39 5.68
C ARG A 173 -4.71 -27.18 5.07
N ALA A 174 -3.48 -27.05 5.57
CA ALA A 174 -2.37 -27.91 5.15
C ALA A 174 -2.20 -29.10 6.13
N ARG A 175 -3.07 -30.11 6.01
CA ARG A 175 -2.71 -31.48 6.42
C ARG A 175 -1.94 -32.09 5.24
N VAL A 176 -0.62 -32.12 5.34
CA VAL A 176 0.21 -32.95 4.45
C VAL A 176 0.10 -34.39 4.97
N SER A 177 -0.70 -35.20 4.29
CA SER A 177 -0.73 -36.66 4.46
C SER A 177 0.27 -37.26 3.48
N PHE A 178 1.36 -37.84 3.99
CA PHE A 178 2.23 -38.68 3.18
C PHE A 178 1.56 -40.05 2.96
N ILE A 179 1.28 -40.39 1.70
CA ILE A 179 0.94 -41.75 1.26
C ILE A 179 2.24 -42.37 0.77
N PRO A 180 2.75 -43.46 1.37
CA PRO A 180 3.88 -44.18 0.79
C PRO A 180 3.43 -44.93 -0.46
N SER A 181 4.09 -44.71 -1.59
CA SER A 181 3.87 -45.54 -2.77
C SER A 181 4.44 -46.94 -2.51
N MET A 182 3.56 -47.93 -2.44
CA MET A 182 3.94 -49.31 -2.64
C MET A 182 4.30 -49.51 -4.11
N SER A 183 5.55 -49.82 -4.38
CA SER A 183 5.96 -50.52 -5.59
C SER A 183 6.79 -51.71 -5.15
N GLY A 184 6.15 -52.86 -5.13
CA GLY A 184 6.80 -54.16 -5.04
C GLY A 184 7.02 -54.71 -6.45
N ALA A 185 8.22 -55.19 -6.68
CA ALA A 185 8.56 -56.37 -7.47
C ALA A 185 9.92 -56.85 -6.99
#